data_AF-K8DYM6-F1
#
_entry.id   AF-K8DYM6-F1
#
_cell.length_a   1.000
_cell.length_b   1.000
_cell.length_c   1.000
_cell.angle_alpha   90.00
_cell.angle_beta   90.00
_cell.angle_gamma   90.00
#
_symmetry.space_group_name_H-M   'P 1'
#
loop_
_entity.id
_entity.type
_entity.pdbx_description
1 polymer ?
#
loop_
_entity_poly.entity_id
_entity_poly.type
_entity_poly.pdbx_seq_one_letter_code
_entity_poly.pdbx_strand_id
1 'polypeptide(L)'
;MLGDVKPTPSLEQYILVALIDIYRGLKVNLPVEPDPQVQKNVLRDVLSTAISFAEKQESMQVISNELFKCNQDGCTLQEQMEIIEQQSPDVLNAKIAAAAYLLKLLNKENNLH
;
A
#
# COMPACT_ATOMS: atom_id res chain seq x y z
N MET A 1 -4.45 16.08 34.98
CA MET A 1 -3.63 15.03 34.36
C MET A 1 -4.17 14.82 32.96
N LEU A 2 -3.55 15.43 31.96
CA LEU A 2 -3.87 15.13 30.56
C LEU A 2 -3.23 13.76 30.31
N GLY A 3 -4.05 12.71 30.26
CA GLY A 3 -3.54 11.38 29.92
C GLY A 3 -2.91 11.44 28.54
N ASP A 4 -1.73 10.85 28.40
CA ASP A 4 -1.08 10.62 27.10
C ASP A 4 -2.04 9.81 26.22
N VAL A 5 -2.85 10.51 25.41
CA VAL A 5 -3.64 9.88 24.35
C VAL A 5 -2.61 9.38 23.35
N LYS A 6 -2.29 8.08 23.42
CA LYS A 6 -1.46 7.45 22.39
C LYS A 6 -2.14 7.70 21.06
N PRO A 7 -1.49 8.37 20.10
CA PRO A 7 -2.05 8.57 18.78
C PRO A 7 -2.43 7.20 18.19
N THR A 8 -3.71 7.05 17.85
CA THR A 8 -4.21 5.84 17.21
C THR A 8 -3.87 5.95 15.73
N PRO A 9 -3.34 4.88 15.09
CA PRO A 9 -3.03 4.93 13.68
C PRO A 9 -4.28 5.27 12.85
N SER A 10 -4.10 6.10 11.81
CA SER A 10 -5.15 6.39 10.85
C SER A 10 -5.47 5.16 10.00
N LEU A 11 -6.62 5.18 9.32
CA LEU A 11 -7.00 4.10 8.42
C LEU A 11 -5.98 3.93 7.28
N GLU A 12 -5.40 5.02 6.76
CA GLU A 12 -4.34 4.94 5.75
C GLU A 12 -3.10 4.22 6.28
N GLN A 13 -2.69 4.49 7.52
CA GLN A 13 -1.55 3.83 8.14
C GLN A 13 -1.80 2.32 8.28
N TYR A 14 -3.01 1.93 8.69
CA TYR A 14 -3.39 0.51 8.75
C TYR A 14 -3.36 -0.16 7.37
N ILE A 15 -3.89 0.50 6.34
CA ILE A 15 -3.87 -0.01 4.96
C ILE A 15 -2.44 -0.16 4.45
N LEU A 16 -1.57 0.82 4.70
CA LEU A 16 -0.16 0.76 4.27
C LEU A 16 0.60 -0.38 4.95
N VAL A 17 0.38 -0.61 6.25
CA VAL A 17 0.95 -1.77 6.96
C VAL A 17 0.42 -3.08 6.36
N ALA A 18 -0.88 -3.18 6.13
CA ALA A 18 -1.48 -4.35 5.50
C ALA A 18 -0.87 -4.62 4.11
N LEU A 19 -0.67 -3.59 3.29
CA LEU A 19 -0.02 -3.72 1.99
C LEU A 19 1.41 -4.25 2.07
N ILE A 20 2.21 -3.75 3.02
CA ILE A 20 3.56 -4.27 3.25
C ILE A 20 3.53 -5.76 3.56
N ASP A 21 2.61 -6.20 4.42
CA ASP A 21 2.47 -7.61 4.79
C ASP A 21 1.97 -8.47 3.60
N ILE A 22 0.98 -7.98 2.84
CA ILE A 22 0.48 -8.64 1.63
C ILE A 22 1.61 -8.83 0.62
N TYR A 23 2.38 -7.78 0.32
CA TYR A 23 3.48 -7.87 -0.66
C TYR A 23 4.64 -8.74 -0.19
N ARG A 24 4.75 -9.01 1.12
CA ARG A 24 5.67 -10.00 1.69
C ARG A 24 5.15 -11.44 1.61
N GLY A 25 3.94 -11.65 1.10
CA GLY A 25 3.28 -12.96 1.05
C GLY A 25 2.66 -13.38 2.39
N LEU A 26 2.43 -12.45 3.31
CA LEU A 26 1.79 -12.75 4.58
C LEU A 26 0.27 -12.73 4.42
N LYS A 27 -0.40 -13.65 5.12
CA LYS A 27 -1.86 -13.66 5.22
C LYS A 27 -2.31 -12.53 6.13
N VAL A 28 -2.98 -11.53 5.56
CA VAL A 28 -3.55 -10.41 6.30
C VAL A 28 -5.04 -10.66 6.53
N ASN A 29 -5.45 -10.66 7.79
CA ASN A 29 -6.86 -10.62 8.17
C ASN A 29 -7.20 -9.18 8.55
N LEU A 30 -7.97 -8.50 7.71
CA LEU A 30 -8.45 -7.17 8.02
C LEU A 30 -9.58 -7.28 9.06
N PRO A 31 -9.46 -6.66 10.25
CA PRO A 31 -10.48 -6.78 11.29
C PRO A 31 -11.79 -6.07 10.93
N VAL A 32 -11.75 -5.14 9.98
CA VAL A 32 -12.89 -4.39 9.40
C VAL A 32 -12.58 -4.14 7.93
N GLU A 33 -13.58 -4.25 7.05
CA GLU A 33 -13.45 -3.82 5.65
C GLU A 33 -13.15 -2.31 5.61
N PRO A 34 -11.98 -1.88 5.11
CA PRO A 34 -11.65 -0.48 5.01
C PRO A 34 -12.63 0.23 4.08
N ASP A 35 -12.87 1.52 4.34
CA ASP A 35 -13.63 2.36 3.41
C ASP A 35 -13.06 2.21 1.97
N PRO A 36 -13.89 1.83 0.97
CA PRO A 36 -13.41 1.54 -0.38
C PRO A 36 -12.72 2.73 -1.05
N GLN A 37 -13.14 3.96 -0.73
CA GLN A 37 -12.54 5.17 -1.30
C GLN A 37 -11.16 5.43 -0.69
N VAL A 38 -11.01 5.25 0.62
CA VAL A 38 -9.69 5.35 1.28
C VAL A 38 -8.75 4.26 0.75
N GLN A 39 -9.24 3.04 0.62
CA GLN A 39 -8.46 1.93 0.06
C GLN A 39 -7.97 2.22 -1.36
N LYS A 40 -8.86 2.68 -2.25
CA LYS A 40 -8.51 3.07 -3.61
C LYS A 40 -7.46 4.17 -3.64
N ASN A 41 -7.61 5.20 -2.80
CA ASN A 41 -6.67 6.33 -2.75
C ASN A 41 -5.27 5.86 -2.32
N VAL A 42 -5.18 5.10 -1.23
CA VAL A 42 -3.91 4.58 -0.72
C VAL A 42 -3.23 3.68 -1.74
N LEU A 43 -3.97 2.76 -2.36
CA LEU A 43 -3.43 1.86 -3.39
C LEU A 43 -2.93 2.63 -4.61
N ARG A 44 -3.68 3.64 -5.09
CA ARG A 44 -3.26 4.49 -6.20
C ARG A 44 -1.94 5.19 -5.89
N ASP A 45 -1.82 5.75 -4.69
CA ASP A 45 -0.62 6.46 -4.27
C ASP A 45 0.59 5.51 -4.12
N VAL A 46 0.37 4.31 -3.57
CA VAL A 46 1.38 3.23 -3.52
C VAL A 46 1.82 2.83 -4.92
N LEU A 47 0.89 2.55 -5.83
CA LEU A 47 1.21 2.11 -7.19
C LEU A 47 1.95 3.19 -7.98
N SER A 48 1.49 4.45 -7.88
CA SER A 48 2.16 5.60 -8.50
C SER A 48 3.60 5.75 -7.99
N THR A 49 3.79 5.66 -6.68
CA THR A 49 5.12 5.77 -6.05
C THR A 49 6.01 4.57 -6.40
N ALA A 50 5.44 3.37 -6.49
CA ALA A 50 6.18 2.13 -6.78
C ALA A 50 6.84 2.15 -8.17
N ILE A 51 6.27 2.86 -9.15
CA ILE A 51 6.90 3.00 -10.47
C ILE A 51 8.31 3.59 -10.37
N SER A 52 8.54 4.54 -9.46
CA SER A 52 9.86 5.15 -9.23
C SER A 52 10.84 4.25 -8.47
N PHE A 53 10.36 3.18 -7.82
CA PHE A 53 11.18 2.21 -7.09
C PHE A 53 11.47 0.94 -7.87
N ALA A 54 10.76 0.68 -8.97
CA ALA A 54 11.02 -0.47 -9.82
C ALA A 54 12.34 -0.31 -10.58
N GLU A 55 13.18 -1.34 -10.55
CA GLU A 55 14.49 -1.29 -11.23
C GLU A 55 14.37 -1.68 -12.71
N LYS A 56 13.40 -2.54 -13.04
CA LYS A 56 13.23 -3.04 -14.40
C LYS A 56 12.08 -2.35 -15.12
N GLN A 57 12.27 -2.10 -16.41
CA GLN A 57 11.24 -1.54 -17.28
C GLN A 57 9.98 -2.43 -17.35
N GLU A 58 10.15 -3.76 -17.34
CA GLU A 58 9.01 -4.70 -17.31
C GLU A 58 8.15 -4.49 -16.05
N SER A 59 8.80 -4.29 -14.89
CA SER A 59 8.11 -4.06 -13.62
C SER A 59 7.41 -2.70 -13.59
N MET A 60 8.04 -1.66 -14.12
CA MET A 60 7.40 -0.35 -14.29
C MET A 60 6.13 -0.46 -15.15
N GLN A 61 6.17 -1.25 -16.22
CA GLN A 61 5.01 -1.47 -17.09
C GLN A 61 3.90 -2.24 -16.36
N VAL A 62 4.26 -3.30 -15.61
CA VAL A 62 3.30 -4.07 -14.81
C VAL A 62 2.59 -3.17 -13.80
N ILE A 63 3.35 -2.39 -13.02
CA ILE A 63 2.81 -1.47 -12.02
C ILE A 63 1.95 -0.38 -12.68
N SER A 64 2.39 0.17 -13.81
CA SER A 64 1.63 1.19 -14.55
C SER A 64 0.29 0.66 -15.06
N ASN A 65 0.27 -0.59 -15.56
CA ASN A 65 -0.96 -1.24 -16.00
C ASN A 65 -1.91 -1.46 -14.83
N GLU A 66 -1.39 -1.83 -13.68
CA GLU A 66 -2.16 -2.01 -12.45
C GLU A 66 -2.73 -0.68 -11.94
N LEU A 67 -1.94 0.39 -11.93
CA LEU A 67 -2.39 1.74 -11.60
C LEU A 67 -3.51 2.21 -12.53
N PHE A 68 -3.37 1.93 -13.83
CA PHE A 68 -4.39 2.26 -14.82
C PHE A 68 -5.71 1.54 -14.53
N LYS A 69 -5.66 0.22 -14.28
CA LYS A 69 -6.83 -0.57 -13.88
C LYS A 69 -7.45 -0.05 -12.58
N CYS A 70 -6.63 0.23 -11.56
CA CYS A 70 -7.11 0.77 -10.29
C CYS A 70 -7.87 2.09 -10.47
N ASN A 71 -7.42 2.96 -11.38
CA ASN A 71 -8.11 4.21 -11.66
C ASN A 71 -9.47 3.99 -12.32
N GLN A 72 -9.57 3.06 -13.28
CA GLN A 72 -10.80 2.77 -14.04
C GLN A 72 -11.83 1.97 -13.22
N ASP A 73 -11.41 0.80 -12.75
CA ASP A 73 -12.32 -0.22 -12.19
C ASP A 73 -12.36 -0.17 -10.65
N GLY A 74 -11.44 0.57 -10.04
CA GLY A 74 -11.16 0.49 -8.61
C GLY A 74 -10.07 -0.54 -8.33
N CYS A 75 -9.54 -0.51 -7.11
CA CYS A 75 -8.70 -1.58 -6.63
C CYS A 75 -8.85 -1.81 -5.13
N THR A 76 -8.66 -3.05 -4.69
CA THR A 76 -8.86 -3.46 -3.30
C THR A 76 -7.65 -4.19 -2.72
N LEU A 77 -7.58 -4.26 -1.38
CA LEU A 77 -6.58 -5.10 -0.71
C LEU A 77 -6.75 -6.59 -1.02
N GLN A 78 -8.00 -7.02 -1.24
CA GLN A 78 -8.33 -8.39 -1.61
C GLN A 78 -7.71 -8.76 -2.96
N GLU A 79 -7.87 -7.90 -3.96
CA GLU A 79 -7.25 -8.10 -5.27
C GLU A 79 -5.72 -8.12 -5.18
N GLN A 80 -5.12 -7.28 -4.32
CA GLN A 80 -3.67 -7.33 -4.11
C GLN A 80 -3.23 -8.70 -3.60
N MET A 81 -3.95 -9.28 -2.63
CA MET A 81 -3.67 -10.63 -2.12
C MET A 81 -3.75 -11.72 -3.20
N GLU A 82 -4.58 -11.53 -4.22
CA GLU A 82 -4.74 -12.50 -5.30
C GLU A 82 -3.64 -12.39 -6.37
N ILE A 83 -3.19 -11.17 -6.67
CA ILE A 83 -2.23 -10.95 -7.76
C ILE A 83 -0.77 -11.13 -7.33
N ILE A 84 -0.44 -11.06 -6.03
CA ILE A 84 0.96 -11.13 -5.57
C ILE A 84 1.70 -12.39 -6.04
N GLU A 85 1.00 -13.53 -6.17
CA GLU A 85 1.61 -14.80 -6.58
C GLU A 85 2.12 -14.77 -8.03
N GLN A 86 1.62 -13.84 -8.84
CA GLN A 86 1.96 -13.67 -10.24
C GLN A 86 3.00 -12.55 -10.46
N GLN A 87 3.40 -11.84 -9.40
CA GLN A 87 4.28 -10.68 -9.50
C GLN A 87 5.75 -11.06 -9.32
N SER A 88 6.62 -10.39 -10.08
CA SER A 88 8.05 -10.58 -9.95
C SER A 88 8.56 -9.99 -8.62
N PRO A 89 9.70 -10.47 -8.10
CA PRO A 89 10.30 -9.90 -6.89
C PRO A 89 10.57 -8.39 -7.00
N ASP A 90 10.92 -7.89 -8.19
CA ASP A 90 11.16 -6.46 -8.40
C ASP A 90 9.86 -5.63 -8.27
N VAL A 91 8.74 -6.13 -8.81
CA VAL A 91 7.42 -5.50 -8.62
C VAL A 91 7.03 -5.47 -7.14
N LEU A 92 7.16 -6.61 -6.45
CA LEU A 92 6.81 -6.71 -5.02
C LEU A 92 7.70 -5.79 -4.16
N ASN A 93 9.01 -5.79 -4.39
CA ASN A 93 9.95 -4.94 -3.66
C ASN A 93 9.66 -3.45 -3.88
N ALA A 94 9.35 -3.05 -5.12
CA ALA A 94 8.99 -1.66 -5.45
C ALA A 94 7.72 -1.23 -4.70
N LYS A 95 6.69 -2.10 -4.67
CA LYS A 95 5.44 -1.86 -3.95
C LYS A 95 5.65 -1.80 -2.42
N ILE A 96 6.50 -2.66 -1.85
CA ILE A 96 6.87 -2.61 -0.43
C ILE A 96 7.59 -1.31 -0.11
N ALA A 97 8.58 -0.93 -0.92
CA ALA A 97 9.35 0.31 -0.73
C ALA A 97 8.44 1.54 -0.78
N ALA A 98 7.51 1.58 -1.74
CA ALA A 98 6.49 2.62 -1.85
C ALA A 98 5.59 2.70 -0.62
N ALA A 99 5.01 1.58 -0.19
CA ALA A 99 4.13 1.56 0.98
C ALA A 99 4.86 1.97 2.27
N ALA A 100 6.09 1.49 2.47
CA ALA A 100 6.91 1.88 3.60
C ALA A 100 7.31 3.37 3.57
N TYR A 101 7.61 3.89 2.38
CA TYR A 101 7.92 5.31 2.19
C TYR A 101 6.72 6.20 2.54
N LEU A 102 5.54 5.88 2.02
CA LEU A 102 4.31 6.62 2.33
C LEU A 102 3.94 6.53 3.81
N LEU A 103 4.09 5.35 4.43
CA LEU A 103 3.86 5.17 5.86
C LEU A 103 4.80 6.06 6.69
N LYS A 104 6.08 6.14 6.30
CA LYS A 104 7.05 7.02 6.94
C LYS A 104 6.67 8.50 6.81
N LEU A 105 6.16 8.93 5.65
CA LEU A 105 5.70 10.30 5.44
C LEU A 105 4.50 10.63 6.34
N LEU A 106 3.48 9.76 6.37
CA LEU A 106 2.30 9.94 7.21
C LEU A 106 2.65 9.93 8.71
N ASN A 107 3.54 9.04 9.14
CA ASN A 107 4.02 9.03 10.53
C ASN A 107 4.69 10.37 10.88
N LYS A 108 5.54 10.89 9.98
CA LYS A 108 6.20 12.17 10.19
C LYS A 108 5.21 13.33 10.27
N GLU A 109 4.19 13.36 9.42
CA GLU A 109 3.13 14.38 9.47
C GLU A 109 2.32 14.34 10.77
N ASN A 110 2.09 13.13 11.30
CA ASN A 110 1.35 12.91 12.54
C ASN A 110 2.22 13.00 13.82
N ASN A 111 3.48 13.42 13.71
CA ASN A 111 4.45 13.44 14.82
C ASN A 111 4.61 12.07 15.53
N LEU A 112 4.44 11.00 14.78
CA LEU A 112 4.71 9.63 15.20
C LEU A 112 6.17 9.32 14.85
N HIS A 113 7.02 9.18 15.88
CA HIS A 113 8.45 8.87 15.74
C HIS A 113 8.74 7.38 15.80
#